data_AF-A0AAD1LYF4-F1
#
_entry.id   AF-A0AAD1LYF4-F1
#
_cell.length_a   1.000
_cell.length_b   1.000
_cell.length_c   1.000
_cell.angle_alpha   90.00
_cell.angle_beta   90.00
_cell.angle_gamma   90.00
#
_symmetry.space_group_name_H-M   'P 1'
#
loop_
_entity.id
_entity.type
_entity.pdbx_description
1 polymer ?
#
loop_
_entity_poly.entity_id
_entity_poly.type
_entity_poly.pdbx_seq_one_letter_code
_entity_poly.pdbx_strand_id
1 'polypeptide(L)'
;MIDRFPDRNYRVPYRGQDYFYSGGYWYRPQGPRYIVVEPPRGIRTRYLPDYAREVWIGSSLFFLAAGAYYIYEASTQDYVVVEPPVANPQPQPQGNSFDVVAYPANGQSPEQVNQDGYDCYRWAVQQSGFDPRNYSYPPAPEVVQTYRQAQGSCLSSRGYQVTY
;
A
#
# COMPACT_ATOMS: atom_id res chain seq x y z
N MET A 1 17.89 14.97 -5.44
CA MET A 1 19.10 14.27 -5.93
C MET A 1 20.29 14.80 -5.15
N ILE A 2 21.31 13.98 -4.91
CA ILE A 2 22.51 14.37 -4.15
C ILE A 2 23.78 13.90 -4.87
N ASP A 3 24.85 14.69 -4.78
CA ASP A 3 26.17 14.32 -5.30
C ASP A 3 26.96 13.46 -4.30
N ARG A 4 26.68 13.60 -3.00
CA ARG A 4 27.27 12.81 -1.90
C ARG A 4 26.30 12.63 -0.75
N PHE A 5 26.43 11.54 -0.01
CA PHE A 5 25.60 11.29 1.18
C PHE A 5 26.00 12.22 2.33
N PRO A 6 25.03 12.88 3.00
CA PRO A 6 25.30 13.72 4.16
C PRO A 6 25.72 12.90 5.39
N ASP A 7 25.24 11.66 5.48
CA ASP A 7 25.49 10.74 6.58
C ASP A 7 26.19 9.46 6.11
N ARG A 8 26.43 8.54 7.06
CA ARG A 8 26.88 7.18 6.74
C ARG A 8 25.87 6.51 5.81
N ASN A 9 26.37 6.04 4.67
CA ASN A 9 25.60 5.26 3.72
C ASN A 9 26.05 3.80 3.73
N TYR A 10 25.15 2.93 3.28
CA TYR A 10 25.42 1.51 3.09
C TYR A 10 24.95 1.10 1.71
N ARG A 11 25.82 0.43 0.94
CA ARG A 11 25.43 -0.22 -0.31
C ARG A 11 24.66 -1.50 0.01
N VAL A 12 23.48 -1.63 -0.59
CA VAL A 12 22.56 -2.75 -0.44
C VAL A 12 22.23 -3.30 -1.82
N PRO A 13 22.95 -4.34 -2.29
CA PRO A 13 22.61 -5.02 -3.53
C PRO A 13 21.26 -5.73 -3.40
N TYR A 14 20.36 -5.52 -4.34
CA TYR A 14 19.03 -6.12 -4.32
C TYR A 14 18.52 -6.40 -5.73
N ARG A 15 18.22 -7.68 -6.02
CA ARG A 15 17.70 -8.15 -7.33
C ARG A 15 18.50 -7.62 -8.54
N GLY A 16 19.84 -7.67 -8.44
CA GLY A 16 20.74 -7.25 -9.53
C GLY A 16 20.89 -5.74 -9.69
N GLN A 17 20.32 -4.94 -8.79
CA GLN A 17 20.45 -3.48 -8.76
C GLN A 17 21.15 -3.04 -7.48
N ASP A 18 21.91 -1.95 -7.57
CA ASP A 18 22.53 -1.33 -6.40
C ASP A 18 21.61 -0.26 -5.80
N TYR A 19 21.34 -0.42 -4.51
CA TYR A 19 20.70 0.59 -3.69
C TYR A 19 21.67 1.08 -2.63
N PHE A 20 21.42 2.28 -2.14
CA PHE A 20 22.16 2.87 -1.03
C PHE A 20 21.17 3.33 0.02
N TYR A 21 21.43 3.05 1.28
CA TYR A 21 20.61 3.49 2.40
C TYR A 21 21.39 4.50 3.24
N SER A 22 20.81 5.66 3.49
CA SER A 22 21.43 6.74 4.28
C SER A 22 20.36 7.58 4.95
N GLY A 23 20.48 7.79 6.27
CA GLY A 23 19.59 8.67 7.04
C GLY A 23 18.10 8.32 6.93
N GLY A 24 17.76 7.04 6.72
CA GLY A 24 16.38 6.58 6.53
C GLY A 24 15.86 6.57 5.09
N TYR A 25 16.57 7.19 4.15
CA TYR A 25 16.18 7.25 2.75
C TYR A 25 16.91 6.19 1.92
N TRP A 26 16.22 5.71 0.88
CA TRP A 26 16.78 4.80 -0.12
C TRP A 26 17.16 5.57 -1.37
N TYR A 27 18.30 5.18 -1.96
CA TYR A 27 18.86 5.84 -3.11
C TYR A 27 19.27 4.84 -4.17
N ARG A 28 19.25 5.28 -5.43
CA ARG A 28 19.85 4.57 -6.56
C ARG A 28 20.86 5.45 -7.28
N PRO A 29 21.91 4.87 -7.88
CA PRO A 29 22.83 5.61 -8.72
C PRO A 29 22.13 6.07 -10.01
N GLN A 30 22.35 7.33 -10.38
CA GLN A 30 21.93 7.94 -11.63
C GLN A 30 23.13 8.72 -12.19
N GLY A 31 23.90 8.07 -13.05
CA GLY A 31 25.18 8.60 -13.52
C GLY A 31 26.14 8.85 -12.34
N PRO A 32 26.71 10.06 -12.18
CA PRO A 32 27.59 10.38 -11.05
C PRO A 32 26.84 10.72 -9.74
N ARG A 33 25.49 10.75 -9.77
CA ARG A 33 24.65 11.22 -8.66
C ARG A 33 23.82 10.09 -8.06
N TYR A 34 23.17 10.39 -6.95
CA TYR A 34 22.20 9.53 -6.30
C TYR A 34 20.83 10.21 -6.22
N ILE A 35 19.79 9.45 -6.53
CA ILE A 35 18.40 9.92 -6.42
C ILE A 35 17.69 9.15 -5.33
N VAL A 36 16.85 9.85 -4.55
CA VAL A 36 15.96 9.22 -3.58
C VAL A 36 14.92 8.41 -4.35
N VAL A 37 14.69 7.18 -3.92
CA VAL A 37 13.69 6.28 -4.49
C VAL A 37 12.84 5.68 -3.40
N GLU A 38 11.64 5.24 -3.76
CA GLU A 38 10.87 4.35 -2.89
C GLU A 38 11.62 3.00 -2.79
N PRO A 39 11.81 2.46 -1.57
CA PRO A 39 12.49 1.18 -1.42
C PRO A 39 11.71 0.03 -2.03
N PRO A 40 12.37 -0.91 -2.73
CA PRO A 40 11.74 -2.15 -3.14
C PRO A 40 11.30 -2.96 -1.94
N ARG A 41 10.10 -3.57 -2.01
CA ARG A 41 9.65 -4.53 -1.00
C ARG A 41 10.69 -5.64 -0.81
N GLY A 42 11.00 -5.96 0.45
CA GLY A 42 11.90 -7.03 0.85
C GLY A 42 13.38 -6.63 0.87
N ILE A 43 13.73 -5.40 0.46
CA ILE A 43 15.09 -4.89 0.68
C ILE A 43 15.33 -4.70 2.19
N ARG A 44 16.57 -4.86 2.62
CA ARG A 44 16.92 -4.99 4.05
C ARG A 44 17.93 -3.95 4.47
N THR A 45 17.79 -3.44 5.69
CA THR A 45 18.79 -2.59 6.35
C THR A 45 18.98 -3.05 7.80
N ARG A 46 20.19 -2.88 8.33
CA ARG A 46 20.52 -3.30 9.71
C ARG A 46 20.14 -2.27 10.78
N TYR A 47 19.74 -1.08 10.36
CA TYR A 47 19.38 -0.02 11.30
C TYR A 47 18.32 0.91 10.71
N LEU A 48 17.55 1.51 11.61
CA LEU A 48 16.65 2.62 11.32
C LEU A 48 17.17 3.88 12.01
N PRO A 49 16.91 5.07 11.45
CA PRO A 49 17.27 6.33 12.09
C PRO A 49 16.45 6.57 13.37
N ASP A 50 16.95 7.40 14.29
CA ASP A 50 16.33 7.65 15.60
C ASP A 50 14.90 8.22 15.52
N TYR A 51 14.55 8.87 14.41
CA TYR A 51 13.18 9.38 14.20
C TYR A 51 12.18 8.30 13.77
N ALA A 52 12.63 7.06 13.53
CA ALA A 52 11.76 5.97 13.16
C ALA A 52 10.69 5.74 14.23
N ARG A 53 9.45 5.58 13.78
CA ARG A 53 8.29 5.46 14.68
C ARG A 53 7.82 4.02 14.73
N GLU A 54 7.53 3.53 15.93
CA GLU A 54 6.81 2.29 16.14
C GLU A 54 5.33 2.48 15.82
N VAL A 55 4.76 1.57 15.04
CA VAL A 55 3.37 1.60 14.58
C VAL A 55 2.77 0.21 14.79
N TRP A 56 1.84 0.11 15.74
CA TRP A 56 1.09 -1.12 16.00
C TRP A 56 -0.13 -1.20 15.09
N ILE A 57 -0.23 -2.26 14.30
CA ILE A 57 -1.37 -2.51 13.40
C ILE A 57 -1.87 -3.93 13.63
N GLY A 58 -3.10 -4.03 14.14
CA GLY A 58 -3.61 -5.28 14.71
C GLY A 58 -2.70 -5.74 15.86
N SER A 59 -2.13 -6.94 15.72
CA SER A 59 -1.20 -7.54 16.68
C SER A 59 0.27 -7.46 16.26
N SER A 60 0.58 -6.81 15.13
CA SER A 60 1.93 -6.75 14.58
C SER A 60 2.56 -5.37 14.76
N LEU A 61 3.83 -5.35 15.19
CA LEU A 61 4.65 -4.15 15.31
C LEU A 61 5.38 -3.86 13.99
N PHE A 62 5.20 -2.65 13.49
CA PHE A 62 5.91 -2.12 12.33
C PHE A 62 6.72 -0.88 12.72
N PHE A 63 7.71 -0.54 11.90
CA PHE A 63 8.49 0.67 12.02
C PHE A 63 8.29 1.54 10.79
N LEU A 64 8.01 2.83 10.97
CA LEU A 64 7.84 3.80 9.91
C LEU A 64 9.03 4.76 9.88
N ALA A 65 9.75 4.81 8.74
CA ALA A 65 10.86 5.73 8.53
C ALA A 65 10.88 6.24 7.09
N ALA A 66 10.96 7.57 6.91
CA ALA A 66 11.00 8.24 5.60
C ALA A 66 9.89 7.79 4.62
N GLY A 67 8.70 7.49 5.14
CA GLY A 67 7.55 7.06 4.34
C GLY A 67 7.51 5.56 3.99
N ALA A 68 8.51 4.77 4.39
CA ALA A 68 8.52 3.32 4.21
C ALA A 68 8.26 2.57 5.52
N TYR A 69 7.60 1.41 5.42
CA TYR A 69 7.33 0.52 6.54
C TYR A 69 8.31 -0.64 6.58
N TYR A 70 8.69 -1.01 7.80
CA TYR A 70 9.62 -2.08 8.07
C TYR A 70 9.08 -3.03 9.13
N ILE A 71 9.42 -4.31 9.00
CA ILE A 71 9.33 -5.27 10.10
C ILE A 71 10.74 -5.65 10.54
N TYR A 72 10.91 -5.94 11.83
CA TYR A 72 12.17 -6.48 12.34
C TYR A 72 12.18 -8.00 12.21
N GLU A 73 13.10 -8.53 11.39
CA GLU A 73 13.31 -9.97 11.21
C GLU A 73 14.41 -10.44 12.19
N ALA A 74 13.98 -10.96 13.34
CA ALA A 74 14.89 -11.34 14.43
C ALA A 74 15.93 -12.41 14.03
N SER A 75 15.61 -13.30 13.09
CA SER A 75 16.53 -14.35 12.62
C SER A 75 17.74 -13.82 11.88
N THR A 76 17.61 -12.70 11.17
CA THR A 76 18.72 -12.06 10.45
C THR A 76 19.16 -10.73 11.05
N GLN A 77 18.45 -10.25 12.08
CA GLN A 77 18.67 -8.96 12.73
C GLN A 77 18.58 -7.79 11.74
N ASP A 78 17.68 -7.90 10.75
CA ASP A 78 17.46 -6.87 9.74
C ASP A 78 16.06 -6.26 9.88
N TYR A 79 15.96 -4.99 9.51
CA TYR A 79 14.71 -4.33 9.18
C TYR A 79 14.41 -4.55 7.70
N VAL A 80 13.32 -5.24 7.42
CA VAL A 80 12.89 -5.60 6.06
C VAL A 80 11.80 -4.65 5.63
N VAL A 81 11.98 -3.99 4.49
CA VAL A 81 10.95 -3.15 3.89
C VAL A 81 9.75 -4.03 3.52
N VAL A 82 8.59 -3.65 4.02
CA VAL A 82 7.33 -4.30 3.72
C VAL A 82 6.42 -3.33 2.98
N GLU A 83 5.41 -3.87 2.32
CA GLU A 83 4.28 -3.04 1.91
C GLU A 83 3.67 -2.39 3.15
N PRO A 84 3.15 -1.15 3.03
CA PRO A 84 2.45 -0.50 4.12
C PRO A 84 1.43 -1.46 4.73
N PRO A 85 1.54 -1.78 6.02
CA PRO A 85 0.54 -2.56 6.72
C PRO A 85 -0.78 -1.82 6.63
N VAL A 86 -1.73 -2.45 5.96
CA VAL A 86 -3.06 -1.92 5.75
C VAL A 86 -3.82 -1.92 7.08
N ALA A 87 -3.67 -0.87 7.91
CA ALA A 87 -4.51 -0.66 9.09
C ALA A 87 -6.01 -0.48 8.70
N ASN A 88 -6.21 -0.10 7.45
CA ASN A 88 -7.31 -0.44 6.56
C ASN A 88 -6.63 -0.57 5.17
N PRO A 89 -7.08 -1.43 4.25
CA PRO A 89 -6.55 -1.39 2.90
C PRO A 89 -6.91 -0.06 2.25
N GLN A 90 -5.99 0.91 2.33
CA GLN A 90 -5.93 1.98 1.35
C GLN A 90 -5.48 1.31 0.05
N PRO A 91 -6.32 1.27 -1.00
CA PRO A 91 -5.92 0.70 -2.26
C PRO A 91 -4.71 1.50 -2.78
N GLN A 92 -3.56 0.82 -2.86
CA GLN A 92 -2.53 1.20 -3.81
C GLN A 92 -3.21 1.25 -5.19
N PRO A 93 -2.93 2.23 -6.05
CA PRO A 93 -3.38 2.20 -7.44
C PRO A 93 -2.61 1.13 -8.22
N GLN A 94 -2.82 -0.13 -7.86
CA GLN A 94 -2.70 -1.26 -8.76
C GLN A 94 -4.09 -1.41 -9.35
N GLY A 95 -4.31 -0.85 -10.54
CA GLY A 95 -5.59 -0.96 -11.22
C GLY A 95 -5.91 -2.42 -11.57
N ASN A 96 -6.48 -3.16 -10.61
CA ASN A 96 -7.45 -4.19 -10.93
C ASN A 96 -8.64 -3.46 -11.54
N SER A 97 -9.00 -3.81 -12.77
CA SER A 97 -10.04 -3.13 -13.57
C SER A 97 -11.44 -3.11 -12.96
N PHE A 98 -11.60 -3.66 -11.76
CA PHE A 98 -12.86 -3.86 -11.03
C PHE A 98 -12.96 -3.02 -9.75
N ASP A 99 -11.87 -2.43 -9.25
CA ASP A 99 -11.87 -1.76 -7.96
C ASP A 99 -12.66 -0.45 -7.99
N VAL A 100 -13.43 -0.20 -6.93
CA VAL A 100 -14.12 1.06 -6.69
C VAL A 100 -13.52 1.67 -5.45
N VAL A 101 -12.79 2.77 -5.64
CA VAL A 101 -12.14 3.46 -4.53
C VAL A 101 -13.13 4.49 -3.97
N ALA A 102 -13.37 4.47 -2.67
CA ALA A 102 -14.34 5.35 -2.02
C ALA A 102 -13.79 5.93 -0.72
N TYR A 103 -13.96 7.24 -0.54
CA TYR A 103 -13.48 7.98 0.62
C TYR A 103 -14.67 8.49 1.45
N PRO A 104 -14.64 8.36 2.79
CA PRO A 104 -15.67 8.91 3.64
C PRO A 104 -15.69 10.45 3.48
N ALA A 105 -16.85 11.01 3.14
CA ALA A 105 -17.01 12.46 2.93
C ALA A 105 -17.81 13.14 4.04
N ASN A 106 -18.46 12.38 4.93
CA ASN A 106 -19.40 12.88 5.94
C ASN A 106 -19.05 12.45 7.37
N GLY A 107 -17.77 12.17 7.64
CA GLY A 107 -17.30 11.80 8.99
C GLY A 107 -17.68 10.38 9.42
N GLN A 108 -17.87 9.45 8.48
CA GLN A 108 -18.15 8.05 8.79
C GLN A 108 -17.02 7.44 9.65
N SER A 109 -17.37 6.67 10.69
CA SER A 109 -16.38 6.00 11.54
C SER A 109 -15.71 4.83 10.81
N PRO A 110 -14.50 4.40 11.23
CA PRO A 110 -13.83 3.25 10.61
C PRO A 110 -14.69 1.98 10.55
N GLU A 111 -15.48 1.71 11.58
CA GLU A 111 -16.41 0.59 11.65
C GLU A 111 -17.53 0.72 10.62
N GLN A 112 -18.10 1.93 10.49
CA GLN A 112 -19.11 2.24 9.48
C GLN A 112 -18.53 2.10 8.06
N VAL A 113 -17.30 2.57 7.82
CA VAL A 113 -16.61 2.38 6.53
C VAL A 113 -16.46 0.91 6.18
N ASN A 114 -16.10 0.07 7.17
CA ASN A 114 -15.96 -1.36 6.95
C ASN A 114 -17.31 -2.03 6.62
N GLN A 115 -18.34 -1.71 7.39
CA GLN A 115 -19.69 -2.24 7.21
C GLN A 115 -20.29 -1.81 5.86
N ASP A 116 -20.20 -0.52 5.54
CA ASP A 116 -20.68 0.03 4.27
C ASP A 116 -19.94 -0.57 3.07
N GLY A 117 -18.61 -0.72 3.19
CA GLY A 117 -17.79 -1.37 2.17
C GLY A 117 -18.23 -2.82 1.90
N TYR A 118 -18.51 -3.59 2.95
CA TYR A 118 -18.96 -4.97 2.83
C TYR A 118 -20.39 -5.10 2.29
N ASP A 119 -21.31 -4.26 2.76
CA ASP A 119 -22.70 -4.24 2.28
C ASP A 119 -22.77 -3.87 0.80
N CYS A 120 -22.04 -2.83 0.39
CA CYS A 120 -22.02 -2.38 -1.01
C CYS A 120 -21.30 -3.37 -1.92
N TYR A 121 -20.26 -4.06 -1.44
CA TYR A 121 -19.66 -5.21 -2.13
C TYR A 121 -20.72 -6.29 -2.38
N ARG A 122 -21.46 -6.72 -1.35
CA ARG A 122 -22.49 -7.76 -1.49
C ARG A 122 -23.60 -7.34 -2.46
N TRP A 123 -24.01 -6.08 -2.41
CA TRP A 123 -24.98 -5.55 -3.35
C TRP A 123 -24.46 -5.62 -4.78
N ALA A 124 -23.21 -5.22 -5.02
CA ALA A 124 -22.59 -5.27 -6.34
C ALA A 124 -22.44 -6.70 -6.88
N VAL A 125 -22.11 -7.68 -6.03
CA VAL A 125 -22.13 -9.11 -6.39
C VAL A 125 -23.53 -9.55 -6.82
N GLN A 126 -24.57 -9.13 -6.09
CA GLN A 126 -25.96 -9.46 -6.43
C GLN A 126 -26.41 -8.84 -7.76
N GLN A 127 -25.99 -7.61 -8.06
CA GLN A 127 -26.36 -6.92 -9.30
C GLN A 127 -25.60 -7.46 -10.53
N SER A 128 -24.34 -7.83 -10.36
CA SER A 128 -23.46 -8.23 -11.48
C SER A 128 -23.35 -9.74 -11.68
N GLY A 129 -23.64 -10.54 -10.66
CA GLY A 129 -23.35 -11.98 -10.65
C GLY A 129 -21.85 -12.30 -10.55
N PHE A 130 -21.00 -11.30 -10.30
CA PHE A 130 -19.54 -11.45 -10.23
C PHE A 130 -19.01 -11.15 -8.83
N ASP A 131 -18.18 -12.06 -8.32
CA ASP A 131 -17.46 -11.90 -7.06
C ASP A 131 -15.94 -11.75 -7.31
N PRO A 132 -15.37 -10.54 -7.15
CA PRO A 132 -13.93 -10.33 -7.31
C PRO A 132 -13.08 -11.01 -6.24
N ARG A 133 -13.68 -11.48 -5.13
CA ARG A 133 -12.98 -12.27 -4.09
C ARG A 133 -12.96 -13.76 -4.41
N ASN A 134 -13.77 -14.21 -5.36
CA ASN A 134 -13.90 -15.62 -5.71
C ASN A 134 -14.23 -15.81 -7.20
N TYR A 135 -13.23 -15.59 -8.06
CA TYR A 135 -13.32 -15.86 -9.49
C TYR A 135 -12.15 -16.71 -9.97
N SER A 136 -12.43 -17.60 -10.92
CA SER A 136 -11.46 -18.54 -11.51
C SER A 136 -11.08 -18.18 -12.95
N TYR A 137 -11.83 -17.29 -13.59
CA TYR A 137 -11.61 -16.84 -14.96
C TYR A 137 -11.96 -15.34 -15.10
N PRO A 138 -11.34 -14.62 -16.05
CA PRO A 138 -11.64 -13.21 -16.28
C PRO A 138 -13.13 -13.02 -16.64
N PRO A 139 -13.86 -12.15 -15.91
CA PRO A 139 -15.25 -11.81 -16.24
C PRO A 139 -15.34 -11.00 -17.55
N ALA A 140 -16.52 -11.01 -18.16
CA ALA A 140 -16.80 -10.14 -19.31
C ALA A 140 -16.74 -8.65 -18.91
N PRO A 141 -16.28 -7.74 -19.80
CA PRO A 141 -16.17 -6.32 -19.49
C PRO A 141 -17.47 -5.69 -18.98
N GLU A 142 -18.62 -6.13 -19.51
CA GLU A 142 -19.94 -5.63 -19.11
C GLU A 142 -20.29 -6.01 -17.67
N VAL A 143 -19.88 -7.21 -17.24
CA VAL A 143 -20.07 -7.69 -15.86
C VAL A 143 -19.23 -6.88 -14.90
N VAL A 144 -17.98 -6.57 -15.28
CA VAL A 144 -17.10 -5.69 -14.53
C VAL A 144 -17.69 -4.29 -14.40
N GLN A 145 -18.15 -3.71 -15.50
CA GLN A 145 -18.76 -2.39 -15.49
C GLN A 145 -20.00 -2.34 -14.59
N THR A 146 -20.86 -3.36 -14.67
CA THR A 146 -22.04 -3.50 -13.82
C THR A 146 -21.67 -3.58 -12.34
N TYR A 147 -20.67 -4.39 -11.99
CA TYR A 147 -20.17 -4.51 -10.62
C TYR A 147 -19.68 -3.16 -10.09
N ARG A 148 -18.86 -2.45 -10.87
CA ARG A 148 -18.28 -1.16 -10.46
C ARG A 148 -19.34 -0.10 -10.26
N GLN A 149 -20.26 0.04 -11.21
CA GLN A 149 -21.34 1.01 -11.11
C GLN A 149 -22.24 0.72 -9.91
N ALA A 150 -22.53 -0.56 -9.64
CA ALA A 150 -23.28 -0.95 -8.47
C ALA A 150 -22.51 -0.59 -7.17
N GLN A 151 -21.28 -1.07 -7.01
CA GLN A 151 -20.53 -0.78 -5.78
C GLN A 151 -20.36 0.73 -5.55
N GLY A 152 -20.05 1.49 -6.62
CA GLY A 152 -19.93 2.94 -6.57
C GLY A 152 -21.23 3.65 -6.22
N SER A 153 -22.35 3.28 -6.84
CA SER A 153 -23.65 3.92 -6.56
C SER A 153 -24.10 3.69 -5.12
N CYS A 154 -23.88 2.47 -4.59
CA CYS A 154 -24.18 2.17 -3.19
C CYS A 154 -23.33 3.03 -2.23
N LEU A 155 -22.02 3.09 -2.45
CA LEU A 155 -21.11 3.89 -1.63
C LEU A 155 -21.44 5.38 -1.73
N SER A 156 -21.70 5.91 -2.94
CA SER A 156 -22.11 7.31 -3.10
C SER A 156 -23.42 7.62 -2.36
N SER A 157 -24.40 6.72 -2.37
CA SER A 157 -25.65 6.90 -1.61
C SER A 157 -25.45 6.94 -0.08
N ARG A 158 -24.38 6.30 0.41
CA ARG A 158 -23.98 6.31 1.83
C ARG A 158 -23.02 7.47 2.17
N GLY A 159 -22.86 8.41 1.24
CA GLY A 159 -22.09 9.63 1.45
C GLY A 159 -20.58 9.46 1.30
N TYR A 160 -20.13 8.51 0.49
CA TYR A 160 -18.73 8.37 0.12
C TYR A 160 -18.45 9.08 -1.20
N GLN A 161 -17.28 9.72 -1.29
CA GLN A 161 -16.76 10.21 -2.55
C GLN A 161 -16.10 9.05 -3.31
N VAL A 162 -16.67 8.66 -4.44
CA VAL A 162 -16.26 7.49 -5.22
C VAL A 162 -15.42 7.90 -6.43
N THR A 163 -14.38 7.12 -6.71
CA THR A 163 -13.50 7.23 -7.88
C THR A 163 -13.37 5.87 -8.57
N TYR A 164 -13.39 5.90 -9.90
CA TYR A 164 -13.25 4.75 -10.81
C TYR A 164 -11.91 4.80 -11.55
#